data_AF-A0A3B0W1W3-F1
#
_entry.id   AF-A0A3B0W1W3-F1
#
_cell.length_a   1.000
_cell.length_b   1.000
_cell.length_c   1.000
_cell.angle_alpha   90.00
_cell.angle_beta   90.00
_cell.angle_gamma   90.00
#
_symmetry.space_group_name_H-M   'P 1'
#
loop_
_entity.id
_entity.type
_entity.pdbx_description
1 polymer ?
#
loop_
_entity_poly.entity_id
_entity_poly.type
_entity_poly.pdbx_seq_one_letter_code
_entity_poly.pdbx_strand_id
1 'polypeptide(L)' 'MASVSGVSFDKKEALSVITVENDFATAQITPYGASVLSFIPKCSGGSDLLWVSPTAVFNGKKPVRGGIPICWPWFGQ' A
#
# COMPACT_ATOMS: atom_id res chain seq x y z
N MET A 1 10.16 -14.62 13.02
CA MET A 1 10.09 -13.17 12.74
C MET A 1 9.58 -12.50 14.00
N ALA A 2 10.24 -11.44 14.48
CA ALA A 2 9.76 -10.70 15.64
C ALA A 2 8.40 -10.07 15.31
N SER A 3 7.40 -10.31 16.15
CA SER A 3 6.10 -9.66 16.02
C SER A 3 6.25 -8.20 16.45
N VAL A 4 5.92 -7.27 15.56
CA VAL A 4 5.91 -5.83 15.85
C VAL A 4 4.46 -5.41 16.04
N SER A 5 4.15 -4.78 17.17
CA SER A 5 2.80 -4.27 17.43
C SER A 5 2.38 -3.28 16.34
N GLY A 6 1.13 -3.37 15.87
CA GLY A 6 0.61 -2.50 14.82
C GLY A 6 1.13 -2.82 13.41
N VAL A 7 1.80 -3.96 13.20
CA VAL A 7 2.22 -4.42 11.86
C VAL A 7 1.65 -5.80 11.58
N SER A 8 0.87 -5.92 10.50
CA SER A 8 0.36 -7.19 10.00
C SER A 8 0.76 -7.43 8.55
N PHE A 9 0.74 -8.70 8.15
CA PHE A 9 1.11 -9.13 6.80
C PHE A 9 -0.05 -9.93 6.20
N ASP A 10 -0.52 -9.48 5.05
CA ASP A 10 -1.62 -10.04 4.29
C ASP A 10 -1.17 -10.35 2.85
N LYS A 11 -2.06 -10.98 2.08
CA LYS A 11 -1.88 -11.14 0.62
C LYS A 11 -3.07 -10.58 -0.13
N LYS A 12 -2.81 -9.80 -1.17
CA LYS A 12 -3.76 -9.45 -2.23
C LYS A 12 -3.33 -10.17 -3.50
N GLU A 13 -4.09 -11.18 -3.91
CA GLU A 13 -3.72 -12.10 -4.99
C GLU A 13 -2.31 -12.70 -4.77
N ALA A 14 -1.34 -12.32 -5.62
CA ALA A 14 0.04 -12.79 -5.54
C ALA A 14 0.96 -11.85 -4.75
N LEU A 15 0.52 -10.61 -4.44
CA LEU A 15 1.33 -9.63 -3.73
C LEU A 15 1.12 -9.70 -2.22
N SER A 16 2.23 -9.71 -1.49
CA SER A 16 2.22 -9.44 -0.05
C SER A 16 1.86 -7.99 0.20
N VAL A 17 1.04 -7.74 1.22
CA VAL A 17 0.67 -6.40 1.68
C VAL A 17 1.00 -6.32 3.16
N ILE A 18 1.69 -5.25 3.54
CA ILE A 18 2.01 -4.91 4.93
C ILE A 18 1.00 -3.86 5.36
N THR A 19 0.24 -4.14 6.40
CA THR A 19 -0.62 -3.14 7.03
C THR A 19 0.11 -2.61 8.26
N VAL A 20 0.21 -1.28 8.36
CA VAL A 20 0.74 -0.58 9.53
C VAL A 20 -0.39 0.22 10.15
N GLU A 21 -0.63 0.01 11.43
CA GLU A 21 -1.65 0.71 12.21
C GLU A 21 -1.05 1.25 13.51
N ASN A 22 -1.32 2.52 13.79
CA ASN A 22 -0.99 3.17 15.04
C ASN A 22 -2.07 4.22 15.38
N ASP A 23 -1.84 4.96 16.47
CA ASP A 23 -2.75 5.99 16.98
C ASP A 23 -3.03 7.13 15.98
N PHE A 24 -2.19 7.29 14.95
CA PHE A 24 -2.27 8.39 14.00
C PHE A 24 -2.87 7.98 12.65
N ALA A 25 -2.60 6.77 12.18
CA ALA A 25 -3.05 6.32 10.86
C ALA A 25 -3.05 4.80 10.70
N THR A 26 -3.75 4.36 9.65
CA THR A 26 -3.60 3.04 9.05
C THR A 26 -3.04 3.20 7.64
N ALA A 27 -2.05 2.41 7.25
CA ALA A 27 -1.45 2.42 5.92
C ALA A 27 -1.29 0.98 5.39
N GLN A 28 -1.43 0.80 4.08
CA GLN A 28 -1.09 -0.45 3.40
C GLN A 28 0.06 -0.24 2.43
N ILE A 29 1.07 -1.10 2.47
CA ILE A 29 2.26 -1.04 1.60
C ILE A 29 2.48 -2.40 0.96
N THR A 30 2.80 -2.44 -0.33
CA THR A 30 3.30 -3.66 -0.98
C THR A 30 4.82 -3.60 -1.13
N PRO A 31 5.57 -4.66 -0.79
CA PRO A 31 7.01 -4.72 -1.11
C PRO A 31 7.30 -4.66 -2.61
N TYR A 32 6.34 -5.05 -3.46
CA TYR A 32 6.47 -4.91 -4.90
C TYR A 32 6.44 -3.43 -5.30
N GLY A 33 7.60 -2.90 -5.68
CA GLY A 33 7.78 -1.47 -5.99
C GLY A 33 7.75 -0.55 -4.76
N ALA A 34 7.70 -1.11 -3.54
CA ALA A 34 7.55 -0.38 -2.28
C ALA A 34 6.39 0.64 -2.29
N SER A 35 5.33 0.36 -3.05
CA SER A 35 4.22 1.30 -3.24
C SER A 35 3.29 1.33 -2.03
N VAL A 36 2.96 2.54 -1.57
CA VAL A 36 1.88 2.76 -0.60
C VAL A 36 0.55 2.67 -1.34
N LEU A 37 -0.33 1.79 -0.87
CA LEU A 37 -1.61 1.45 -1.49
C LEU A 37 -2.81 2.12 -0.80
N SER A 38 -2.68 2.47 0.48
CA SER A 38 -3.75 3.07 1.28
C SER A 38 -3.13 3.91 2.39
N PHE A 39 -3.74 5.04 2.70
CA PHE A 39 -3.35 5.87 3.84
C PHE A 39 -4.58 6.57 4.43
N ILE A 40 -4.97 6.13 5.63
CA ILE A 40 -6.15 6.59 6.36
C ILE A 40 -5.70 7.19 7.70
N PRO A 41 -5.52 8.52 7.79
CA PRO A 41 -5.32 9.19 9.07
C PRO A 41 -6.53 9.04 9.99
N LYS A 42 -6.34 8.84 11.29
CA LYS A 42 -7.47 8.73 12.23
C LYS A 42 -8.31 10.03 12.30
N CYS A 43 -7.72 11.17 11.97
CA CYS A 43 -8.41 12.46 11.86
C CYS A 43 -9.23 12.64 10.56
N SER A 44 -9.15 11.74 9.58
CA SER A 44 -9.86 11.88 8.29
C SER A 44 -11.32 11.40 8.32
N GLY A 45 -11.82 10.97 9.49
CA GLY A 45 -13.14 10.34 9.60
C GLY A 45 -13.23 9.01 8.86
N GLY A 46 -12.10 8.31 8.68
CA GLY A 46 -12.05 7.02 7.98
C GLY A 46 -11.91 7.11 6.46
N SER A 47 -11.77 8.32 5.91
CA SER A 47 -11.52 8.50 4.48
C SER A 47 -10.09 8.10 4.13
N ASP A 48 -9.95 7.25 3.11
CA ASP A 48 -8.65 6.97 2.50
C ASP A 48 -8.22 8.13 1.61
N LEU A 49 -7.01 8.64 1.86
CA LEU A 49 -6.45 9.75 1.11
C LEU A 49 -5.85 9.30 -0.23
N LEU A 50 -5.63 7.99 -0.40
CA LEU A 50 -5.06 7.43 -1.62
C LEU A 50 -6.12 6.68 -2.40
N TRP A 51 -6.16 6.94 -3.70
CA TRP A 51 -6.98 6.15 -4.60
C TRP A 51 -6.16 4.99 -5.17
N VAL A 52 -6.69 3.78 -5.03
CA VAL A 52 -6.26 2.61 -5.81
C VAL A 52 -7.42 2.15 -6.67
N SER A 53 -7.11 1.78 -7.90
CA SER A 53 -8.14 1.41 -8.84
C SER A 53 -8.91 0.16 -8.39
N PRO A 54 -10.25 0.14 -8.50
CA PRO A 54 -11.05 -1.05 -8.16
C PRO A 54 -10.73 -2.28 -9.02
N THR A 55 -10.12 -2.06 -10.20
CA THR A 55 -9.67 -3.14 -11.11
C THR A 55 -8.13 -3.21 -11.18
N ALA A 56 -7.44 -2.74 -10.13
CA ALA A 56 -6.00 -2.92 -10.03
C ALA A 56 -5.68 -4.43 -9.91
N VAL A 57 -4.59 -4.85 -10.54
CA VAL A 57 -4.16 -6.25 -10.57
C VAL A 57 -2.96 -6.42 -9.63
N PHE A 58 -3.01 -7.40 -8.74
CA PHE A 58 -2.00 -7.65 -7.71
C PHE A 58 -1.21 -8.94 -8.01
N ASN A 59 -0.76 -9.09 -9.26
CA ASN A 59 -0.11 -10.32 -9.75
C ASN A 59 1.42 -10.27 -9.78
N GLY A 60 2.04 -9.14 -9.37
CA GLY A 60 3.50 -8.95 -9.39
C GLY A 60 4.15 -8.86 -10.77
N LYS A 61 3.36 -8.79 -11.85
CA LYS A 61 3.86 -8.64 -13.23
C LYS A 61 3.83 -7.21 -13.74
N LYS A 62 2.96 -6.36 -13.17
CA LYS A 62 2.80 -4.96 -13.54
C LYS A 62 2.63 -4.11 -12.28
N PRO A 63 3.03 -2.82 -12.31
CA PRO A 63 2.76 -1.88 -11.22
C PRO A 63 1.27 -1.83 -10.86
N VAL A 64 0.98 -1.69 -9.56
CA VAL A 64 -0.39 -1.48 -9.09
C VAL A 64 -0.88 -0.11 -9.55
N ARG A 65 -2.10 -0.04 -10.09
CA ARG A 65 -2.69 1.22 -10.59
C ARG A 65 -3.30 2.03 -9.44
N GLY A 66 -2.56 3.05 -9.00
CA GLY A 66 -2.95 3.99 -7.94
C GLY A 66 -1.97 3.94 -6.77
N GLY A 67 -2.36 4.55 -5.65
CA GLY A 67 -1.47 4.72 -4.50
C GLY A 67 -0.30 5.66 -4.83
N ILE A 68 0.87 5.35 -4.28
CA ILE A 68 2.11 6.11 -4.50
C ILE A 68 3.13 5.19 -5.22
N PRO A 69 3.10 5.12 -6.56
CA PRO A 69 4.11 4.37 -7.31
C PRO A 69 5.46 5.10 -7.29
N ILE A 70 6.55 4.33 -7.17
CA ILE A 70 7.90 4.87 -7.26
C ILE A 70 8.39 4.79 -8.72
N CYS A 71 8.56 5.95 -9.36
CA CYS A 71 9.18 6.08 -10.67
C CYS A 71 10.67 6.44 -10.51
N TRP A 72 11.55 5.48 -10.78
CA TRP A 72 13.00 5.63 -10.61
C TRP A 72 13.75 4.59 -11.46
N PRO A 73 14.96 4.88 -11.99
CA PRO A 73 15.73 6.13 -11.91
C PRO A 73 15.35 7.18 -12.95
N TRP A 74 14.35 6.88 -13.77
CA TRP A 74 13.86 7.76 -14.82
C TRP A 74 12.36 7.95 -14.67
N PHE A 75 11.85 9.07 -15.17
CA PHE A 75 10.43 9.38 -15.16
C PHE A 75 9.90 9.45 -16.59
N GLY A 76 8.81 8.72 -16.85
CA GLY A 76 8.16 8.72 -18.17
C GLY A 76 8.96 7.99 -19.25
N GLN A 77 8.53 8.21 -20.50
CA GLN A 77 9.28 7.87 -21.72
C GLN A 77 9.78 9.15 -22.36
#